data_AF-A0A2A2LQ68-F1
#
_entry.id   AF-A0A2A2LQ68-F1
#
_cell.length_a   1.000
_cell.length_b   1.000
_cell.length_c   1.000
_cell.angle_alpha   90.00
_cell.angle_beta   90.00
_cell.angle_gamma   90.00
#
_symmetry.space_group_name_H-M   'P 1'
#
loop_
_entity.id
_entity.type
_entity.pdbx_description
1 polymer ?
#
loop_
_entity_poly.entity_id
_entity_poly.type
_entity_poly.pdbx_seq_one_letter_code
_entity_poly.pdbx_strand_id
1 'polypeptide(L)'
;MISNFPAEILLITLKHLNLAEIGQLAWTDKRMMQIVKRNAPTALGRMGIYSISIHPVQFKFNEYTMKIKWNSEITCKYATSVQVFTFNFDDKVTLTKYDIVAFNLFRNYCISIKRHLRENPECGTLMTWETYADNHRHLWIKKGDEHTPIVPLCMIMPRIEARRLTIYNCKRLRLLNLMNIIDSYFGIFHEISIRCFEMQFSDTDKSIVENSRMLRKGVRFFEMVAPPFAIEMMKMTNKLNPEWQIYHFQSEQFSLLPYSGVLKLSVREGSLSIHEFITCLLLSNPIIETWKFYNVKNMDDLWGHHTIEELLSNSRLKWTMKNVSLHEIE
;
A
#
# COMPACT_ATOMS: atom_id res chain seq x y z
N MET A 1 -18.85 28.26 -3.68
CA MET A 1 -19.66 28.11 -2.45
C MET A 1 -18.82 28.32 -1.21
N ILE A 2 -17.80 27.48 -0.94
CA ILE A 2 -16.94 27.60 0.26
C ILE A 2 -16.13 28.90 0.28
N SER A 3 -15.62 29.33 -0.89
CA SER A 3 -14.84 30.58 -1.09
C SER A 3 -15.52 31.87 -0.63
N ASN A 4 -16.84 31.86 -0.44
CA ASN A 4 -17.63 33.03 -0.05
C ASN A 4 -17.85 33.11 1.46
N PHE A 5 -17.48 32.07 2.23
CA PHE A 5 -17.61 32.12 3.68
C PHE A 5 -16.63 33.12 4.32
N PRO A 6 -16.97 33.68 5.49
CA PRO A 6 -16.03 34.41 6.33
C PRO A 6 -14.78 33.59 6.65
N ALA A 7 -13.64 34.26 6.85
CA ALA A 7 -12.37 33.59 7.08
C ALA A 7 -12.39 32.73 8.36
N GLU A 8 -13.18 33.12 9.35
CA GLU A 8 -13.38 32.45 10.62
C GLU A 8 -14.07 31.08 10.43
N ILE A 9 -15.11 31.03 9.60
CA ILE A 9 -15.80 29.77 9.26
C ILE A 9 -14.88 28.85 8.46
N LEU A 10 -14.11 29.41 7.53
CA LEU A 10 -13.10 28.66 6.79
C LEU A 10 -12.03 28.09 7.72
N LEU A 11 -11.57 28.86 8.71
CA LEU A 11 -10.60 28.39 9.70
C LEU A 11 -11.17 27.28 10.59
N ILE A 12 -12.45 27.37 10.96
CA ILE A 12 -13.14 26.28 11.66
C ILE A 12 -13.19 25.04 10.76
N THR A 13 -13.52 25.21 9.49
CA THR A 13 -13.57 24.11 8.52
C THR A 13 -12.19 23.45 8.36
N LEU A 14 -11.11 24.24 8.26
CA LEU A 14 -9.74 23.72 8.21
C LEU A 14 -9.40 22.85 9.42
N LYS A 15 -9.94 23.11 10.61
CA LYS A 15 -9.73 22.28 11.81
C LYS A 15 -10.40 20.90 11.71
N HIS A 16 -11.39 20.75 10.84
CA HIS A 16 -12.11 19.49 10.61
C HIS A 16 -11.58 18.72 9.40
N LEU A 17 -10.66 19.30 8.62
CA LEU A 17 -10.06 18.68 7.45
C LEU A 17 -8.69 18.09 7.79
N ASN A 18 -8.32 16.97 7.17
CA ASN A 18 -6.95 16.48 7.26
C ASN A 18 -6.01 17.33 6.38
N LEU A 19 -4.69 17.23 6.63
CA LEU A 19 -3.69 18.05 5.92
C LEU A 19 -3.71 17.88 4.38
N ALA A 20 -4.11 16.70 3.88
CA ALA A 20 -4.23 16.45 2.45
C ALA A 20 -5.42 17.19 1.84
N GLU A 21 -6.56 17.18 2.53
CA GLU A 21 -7.77 17.93 2.18
C GLU A 21 -7.54 19.44 2.27
N ILE A 22 -6.86 19.92 3.32
CA ILE A 22 -6.43 21.32 3.43
C ILE A 22 -5.52 21.71 2.26
N GLY A 23 -4.59 20.82 1.88
CA GLY A 23 -3.71 21.01 0.73
C GLY A 23 -4.50 21.11 -0.58
N GLN A 24 -5.48 20.25 -0.81
CA GLN A 24 -6.37 20.31 -1.98
C GLN A 24 -7.22 21.59 -1.99
N LEU A 25 -7.78 21.95 -0.84
CA LEU A 25 -8.60 23.14 -0.66
C LEU A 25 -7.80 24.41 -0.97
N ALA A 26 -6.52 24.44 -0.62
CA ALA A 26 -5.66 25.59 -0.92
C ALA A 26 -5.55 25.89 -2.42
N TRP A 27 -5.69 24.90 -3.30
CA TRP A 27 -5.56 25.05 -4.76
C TRP A 27 -6.88 25.40 -5.46
N THR A 28 -8.00 25.56 -4.74
CA THR A 28 -9.30 25.89 -5.36
C THR A 28 -9.39 27.34 -5.80
N ASP A 29 -8.87 28.27 -4.99
CA ASP A 29 -8.84 29.70 -5.32
C ASP A 29 -7.75 30.47 -4.56
N LYS A 30 -7.46 31.69 -5.01
CA LYS A 30 -6.38 32.54 -4.48
C LYS A 30 -6.60 32.93 -3.01
N ARG A 31 -7.86 33.14 -2.58
CA ARG A 31 -8.20 33.49 -1.20
C ARG A 31 -7.94 32.30 -0.27
N MET A 32 -8.36 31.11 -0.68
CA MET A 32 -8.14 29.88 0.05
C MET A 32 -6.66 29.53 0.17
N MET A 33 -5.89 29.69 -0.91
CA MET A 33 -4.43 29.55 -0.91
C MET A 33 -3.79 30.43 0.16
N GLN A 34 -4.19 31.71 0.27
CA GLN A 34 -3.63 32.63 1.26
C GLN A 34 -4.02 32.26 2.69
N ILE A 35 -5.27 31.84 2.92
CA ILE A 35 -5.73 31.38 4.22
C ILE A 35 -4.94 30.14 4.65
N VAL A 36 -4.76 29.16 3.76
CA VAL A 36 -3.97 27.96 4.04
C VAL A 36 -2.48 28.29 4.22
N LYS A 37 -1.88 29.15 3.38
CA LYS A 37 -0.48 29.59 3.56
C LYS A 37 -0.24 30.20 4.94
N ARG A 38 -1.19 30.99 5.44
CA ARG A 38 -1.04 31.68 6.73
C ARG A 38 -1.32 30.78 7.93
N ASN A 39 -2.28 29.85 7.82
CA ASN A 39 -2.78 29.10 8.98
C ASN A 39 -2.39 27.61 8.98
N ALA A 40 -2.11 27.04 7.81
CA ALA A 40 -1.65 25.66 7.65
C ALA A 40 -0.59 25.55 6.53
N PRO A 41 0.53 26.33 6.59
CA PRO A 41 1.54 26.34 5.52
C PRO A 41 2.13 24.96 5.23
N THR A 42 2.13 24.09 6.23
CA THR A 42 2.64 22.72 6.13
C THR A 42 1.77 21.80 5.27
N ALA A 43 0.53 22.19 4.93
CA ALA A 43 -0.32 21.49 3.96
C ALA A 43 0.09 21.76 2.50
N LEU A 44 0.91 22.79 2.26
CA LEU A 44 1.30 23.25 0.92
C LEU A 44 2.69 22.76 0.49
N GLY A 45 3.52 22.36 1.46
CA GLY A 45 4.86 21.83 1.20
C GLY A 45 4.82 20.33 0.94
N ARG A 46 4.39 19.91 -0.26
CA ARG A 46 4.51 18.51 -0.65
C ARG A 46 5.95 18.16 -1.00
N MET A 47 6.41 17.05 -0.46
CA MET A 47 7.69 16.44 -0.76
C MET A 47 7.48 15.49 -1.94
N GLY A 48 7.73 16.01 -3.15
CA GLY A 48 7.85 15.16 -4.34
C GLY A 48 8.99 14.16 -4.16
N ILE A 49 8.67 12.87 -4.10
CA ILE A 49 9.58 11.74 -3.88
C ILE A 49 9.35 10.75 -5.01
N TYR A 50 10.36 10.02 -5.47
CA TYR A 50 10.14 9.06 -6.56
C TYR A 50 9.30 7.88 -6.08
N SER A 51 9.77 7.16 -5.06
CA SER A 51 9.01 6.06 -4.47
C SER A 51 9.34 5.86 -2.99
N ILE A 52 8.39 5.33 -2.25
CA ILE A 52 8.55 4.99 -0.83
C ILE A 52 8.27 3.50 -0.64
N SER A 53 9.06 2.85 0.20
CA SER A 53 8.74 1.51 0.71
C SER A 53 8.77 1.48 2.22
N ILE A 54 7.76 0.88 2.84
CA ILE A 54 7.60 0.76 4.29
C ILE A 54 7.80 -0.70 4.69
N HIS A 55 8.69 -0.92 5.65
CA HIS A 55 9.03 -2.25 6.19
C HIS A 55 8.87 -2.23 7.70
N PRO A 56 8.26 -3.24 8.33
CA PRO A 56 8.19 -3.30 9.79
C PRO A 56 9.58 -3.46 10.40
N VAL A 57 9.82 -2.81 11.55
CA VAL A 57 11.00 -3.07 12.38
C VAL A 57 10.75 -4.33 13.22
N GLN A 58 11.75 -5.21 13.31
CA GLN A 58 11.65 -6.42 14.10
C GLN A 58 11.44 -6.07 15.59
N PHE A 59 10.60 -6.86 16.28
CA PHE A 59 10.28 -6.75 17.71
C PHE A 59 9.58 -5.46 18.17
N LYS A 60 9.44 -4.44 17.32
CA LYS A 60 8.74 -3.19 17.63
C LYS A 60 7.46 -3.06 16.80
N PHE A 61 6.31 -3.13 17.45
CA PHE A 61 5.02 -3.24 16.75
C PHE A 61 4.68 -2.00 15.91
N ASN A 62 4.94 -0.81 16.45
CA ASN A 62 4.56 0.47 15.86
C ASN A 62 5.67 1.16 15.09
N GLU A 63 6.85 0.55 14.99
CA GLU A 63 7.99 1.14 14.28
C GLU A 63 8.21 0.46 12.92
N TYR A 64 8.57 1.29 11.94
CA TYR A 64 8.80 0.89 10.57
C TYR A 64 10.05 1.59 10.04
N THR A 65 10.73 0.95 9.11
CA THR A 65 11.73 1.58 8.26
C THR A 65 11.05 2.05 6.99
N MET A 66 11.05 3.36 6.76
CA MET A 66 10.62 3.95 5.50
C MET A 66 11.84 4.20 4.63
N LYS A 67 12.00 3.42 3.56
CA LYS A 67 13.00 3.68 2.53
C LYS A 67 12.43 4.62 1.49
N ILE A 68 13.16 5.68 1.18
CA ILE A 68 12.80 6.72 0.24
C ILE A 68 13.76 6.63 -0.93
N LYS A 69 13.24 6.41 -2.14
CA LYS A 69 14.00 6.58 -3.37
C LYS A 69 13.77 7.99 -3.92
N TRP A 70 14.86 8.64 -4.28
CA TRP A 70 14.85 10.00 -4.79
C TRP A 70 14.89 10.02 -6.31
N ASN A 71 14.26 11.02 -6.89
CA ASN A 71 14.40 11.31 -8.32
C ASN A 71 15.61 12.23 -8.49
N SER A 72 16.60 11.85 -9.30
CA SER A 72 17.48 12.82 -9.95
C SER A 72 17.04 12.95 -11.41
N GLU A 73 17.33 14.10 -12.03
CA GLU A 73 16.99 14.34 -13.45
C GLU A 73 17.67 13.34 -14.40
N ILE A 74 18.68 12.61 -13.92
CA ILE A 74 19.54 11.72 -14.70
C ILE A 74 19.39 10.24 -14.27
N THR A 75 19.24 9.94 -12.97
CA THR A 75 19.10 8.56 -12.48
C THR A 75 18.20 8.41 -11.24
N CYS A 76 17.43 7.32 -11.20
CA CYS A 76 16.65 6.89 -10.01
C CYS A 76 17.47 5.92 -9.12
N LYS A 77 18.73 6.27 -8.80
CA LYS A 77 19.66 5.34 -8.10
C LYS A 77 19.80 5.58 -6.60
N TYR A 78 19.32 6.71 -6.08
CA TYR A 78 19.58 7.09 -4.69
C TYR A 78 18.46 6.70 -3.74
N ALA A 79 18.83 6.06 -2.63
CA ALA A 79 17.91 5.66 -1.59
C ALA A 79 18.42 6.07 -0.22
N THR A 80 17.52 6.55 0.63
CA THR A 80 17.77 6.82 2.05
C THR A 80 16.75 6.09 2.89
N SER A 81 17.05 5.82 4.16
CA SER A 81 16.11 5.21 5.08
C SER A 81 15.86 6.15 6.25
N VAL A 82 14.66 6.08 6.82
CA VAL A 82 14.28 6.79 8.04
C VAL A 82 13.41 5.89 8.88
N GLN A 83 13.63 5.87 10.19
CA GLN A 83 12.72 5.20 11.11
C GLN A 83 11.47 6.05 11.31
N VAL A 84 10.31 5.42 11.16
CA VAL A 84 9.01 6.06 11.33
C VAL A 84 8.16 5.23 12.28
N PHE A 85 7.18 5.86 12.92
CA PHE A 85 6.26 5.15 13.79
C PHE A 85 4.80 5.50 13.51
N THR A 86 3.91 4.59 13.88
CA THR A 86 2.45 4.78 13.87
C THR A 86 1.92 4.81 15.29
N PHE A 87 0.81 5.51 15.50
CA PHE A 87 0.03 5.37 16.73
C PHE A 87 -0.77 4.06 16.66
N ASN A 88 -1.20 3.51 17.79
CA ASN A 88 -2.07 2.34 17.75
C ASN A 88 -3.43 2.71 17.16
N PHE A 89 -4.11 1.71 16.62
CA PHE A 89 -5.43 1.83 16.01
C PHE A 89 -6.48 2.44 16.96
N ASP A 90 -6.37 2.13 18.26
CA ASP A 90 -7.35 2.56 19.29
C ASP A 90 -6.97 3.88 19.98
N ASP A 91 -5.75 4.38 19.78
CA ASP A 91 -5.23 5.53 20.52
C ASP A 91 -5.57 6.85 19.82
N LYS A 92 -6.07 7.83 20.58
CA LYS A 92 -6.15 9.21 20.09
C LYS A 92 -4.73 9.72 19.82
N VAL A 93 -4.44 10.03 18.55
CA VAL A 93 -3.15 10.58 18.11
C VAL A 93 -2.83 11.84 18.91
N THR A 94 -1.88 11.72 19.86
CA THR A 94 -1.41 12.84 20.68
C THR A 94 0.04 13.12 20.33
N LEU A 95 0.24 14.09 19.44
CA LEU A 95 1.58 14.51 19.03
C LEU A 95 2.24 15.34 20.14
N THR A 96 3.45 14.96 20.50
CA THR A 96 4.27 15.70 21.46
C THR A 96 5.04 16.83 20.76
N LYS A 97 5.60 17.75 21.55
CA LYS A 97 6.53 18.76 21.01
C LYS A 97 7.74 18.12 20.32
N TYR A 98 8.20 16.97 20.83
CA TYR A 98 9.32 16.23 20.25
C TYR A 98 8.99 15.71 18.84
N ASP A 99 7.77 15.21 18.63
CA ASP A 99 7.31 14.70 17.33
C ASP A 99 7.33 15.80 16.26
N ILE A 100 6.93 17.02 16.64
CA ILE A 100 6.98 18.20 15.75
C ILE A 100 8.42 18.55 15.38
N VAL A 101 9.34 18.50 16.35
CA VAL A 101 10.76 18.76 16.13
C VAL A 101 11.37 17.70 15.20
N ALA A 102 11.13 16.41 15.48
CA ALA A 102 11.59 15.29 14.65
C ALA A 102 11.08 15.42 13.21
N PHE A 103 9.80 15.75 13.02
CA PHE A 103 9.22 15.99 11.70
C PHE A 103 9.85 17.18 10.97
N ASN A 104 10.07 18.31 11.66
CA ASN A 104 10.70 19.49 11.05
C ASN A 104 12.14 19.21 10.63
N LEU A 105 12.89 18.46 11.46
CA LEU A 105 14.24 18.02 11.13
C LEU A 105 14.23 17.12 9.89
N PHE A 106 13.29 16.17 9.81
CA PHE A 106 13.09 15.31 8.65
C PHE A 106 12.74 16.11 7.39
N ARG A 107 11.87 17.11 7.50
CA ARG A 107 11.53 17.99 6.39
C ARG A 107 12.77 18.72 5.85
N ASN A 108 13.61 19.23 6.75
CA ASN A 108 14.84 19.94 6.36
C ASN A 108 15.86 19.00 5.71
N TYR A 109 15.97 17.77 6.22
CA TYR A 109 16.74 16.70 5.59
C TYR A 109 16.27 16.42 4.15
N CYS A 110 14.96 16.24 3.93
CA CYS A 110 14.41 16.05 2.58
C CYS A 110 14.75 17.21 1.64
N ILE A 111 14.75 18.45 2.14
CA ILE A 111 15.13 19.63 1.37
C ILE A 111 16.63 19.62 1.03
N SER A 112 17.48 19.27 2.00
CA SER A 112 18.94 19.22 1.80
C SER A 112 19.33 18.15 0.77
N ILE A 113 18.71 16.97 0.82
CA ILE A 113 18.92 15.90 -0.17
C ILE A 113 18.51 16.35 -1.58
N LYS A 114 17.33 16.98 -1.72
CA LYS A 114 16.88 17.48 -3.02
C LYS A 114 17.80 18.55 -3.59
N ARG A 115 18.29 19.46 -2.74
CA ARG A 115 19.26 20.47 -3.16
C ARG A 115 20.56 19.83 -3.62
N HIS A 116 21.09 18.89 -2.83
CA HIS A 116 22.30 18.16 -3.17
C HIS A 116 22.19 17.42 -4.51
N LEU A 117 21.07 16.73 -4.77
CA LEU A 117 20.82 16.02 -6.02
C LEU A 117 20.68 16.94 -7.25
N ARG A 118 20.25 18.20 -7.05
CA ARG A 118 20.21 19.20 -8.13
C ARG A 118 21.59 19.76 -8.44
N GLU A 119 22.38 20.00 -7.40
CA GLU A 119 23.74 20.55 -7.53
C GLU A 119 24.74 19.49 -8.00
N ASN A 120 24.53 18.22 -7.64
CA ASN A 120 25.45 17.10 -7.90
C ASN A 120 24.69 15.86 -8.42
N PRO A 121 24.11 15.90 -9.63
CA PRO A 121 23.24 14.84 -10.13
C PRO A 121 23.95 13.49 -10.35
N GLU A 122 25.27 13.51 -10.51
CA GLU A 122 26.15 12.34 -10.70
C GLU A 122 26.76 11.79 -9.40
N CYS A 123 26.62 12.51 -8.28
CA CYS A 123 27.26 12.11 -7.02
C CYS A 123 26.52 10.94 -6.36
N GLY A 124 27.24 9.83 -6.19
CA GLY A 124 26.77 8.54 -5.67
C GLY A 124 26.21 8.54 -4.25
N THR A 125 26.67 9.47 -3.41
CA THR A 125 26.57 9.33 -1.96
C THR A 125 25.67 10.38 -1.35
N LEU A 126 24.51 9.94 -0.85
CA LEU A 126 23.64 10.78 -0.05
C LEU A 126 24.01 10.68 1.43
N MET A 127 23.96 11.82 2.13
CA MET A 127 23.98 11.84 3.59
C MET A 127 22.80 11.02 4.12
N THR A 128 23.02 10.17 5.12
CA THR A 128 21.95 9.39 5.73
C THR A 128 21.12 10.23 6.70
N TRP A 129 19.95 9.73 7.08
CA TRP A 129 19.09 10.37 8.07
C TRP A 129 19.81 10.45 9.43
N GLU A 130 20.47 9.36 9.81
CA GLU A 130 21.20 9.24 11.07
C GLU A 130 22.32 10.28 11.17
N THR A 131 23.15 10.39 10.13
CA THR A 131 24.23 11.40 10.08
C THR A 131 23.68 12.82 10.07
N TYR A 132 22.61 13.08 9.31
CA TYR A 132 22.00 14.40 9.28
C TYR A 132 21.42 14.79 10.65
N ALA A 133 20.73 13.85 11.30
CA ALA A 133 20.13 14.08 12.60
C ALA A 133 21.19 14.28 13.69
N ASP A 134 22.29 13.53 13.67
CA ASP A 134 23.39 13.68 14.62
C ASP A 134 24.09 15.05 14.48
N ASN A 135 24.30 15.54 13.24
CA ASN A 135 24.80 16.89 12.99
C ASN A 135 23.89 18.00 13.56
N HIS A 136 22.62 17.68 13.82
CA HIS A 136 21.62 18.59 14.37
C HIS A 136 21.11 18.14 15.74
N ARG A 137 21.92 17.36 16.48
CA ARG A 137 21.54 16.75 17.76
C ARG A 137 21.01 17.75 18.78
N HIS A 138 21.57 18.97 18.80
CA HIS A 138 21.14 20.07 19.66
C HIS A 138 19.66 20.50 19.48
N LEU A 139 19.03 20.18 18.35
CA LEU A 139 17.64 20.56 18.09
C LEU A 139 16.61 19.59 18.70
N TRP A 140 16.97 18.32 18.85
CA TRP A 140 16.00 17.27 19.17
C TRP A 140 16.33 16.46 20.42
N ILE A 141 17.58 16.41 20.87
CA ILE A 141 17.95 15.56 22.00
C ILE A 141 17.29 16.00 23.32
N LYS A 142 16.68 15.05 24.04
CA LYS A 142 16.38 15.20 25.47
C LYS A 142 17.59 14.71 26.27
N LYS A 143 17.83 15.31 27.44
CA LYS A 143 18.95 14.92 28.33
C LYS A 143 18.85 13.41 28.64
N GLY A 144 19.83 12.63 28.18
CA GLY A 144 19.89 11.16 28.38
C GLY A 144 19.40 10.31 27.20
N ASP A 145 19.02 10.89 26.06
CA ASP A 145 18.59 10.14 24.87
C ASP A 145 19.72 10.02 23.83
N GLU A 146 20.02 8.81 23.37
CA GLU A 146 21.11 8.53 22.42
C GLU A 146 20.62 8.12 21.03
N HIS A 147 19.31 7.91 20.86
CA HIS A 147 18.76 7.32 19.64
C HIS A 147 18.36 8.37 18.61
N THR A 148 18.63 8.11 17.33
CA THR A 148 18.17 8.95 16.22
C THR A 148 16.65 9.18 16.28
N PRO A 149 16.15 10.41 16.03
CA PRO A 149 14.74 10.71 16.14
C PRO A 149 13.90 9.90 15.15
N ILE A 150 12.85 9.27 15.67
CA ILE A 150 11.85 8.51 14.91
C ILE A 150 10.73 9.48 14.52
N VAL A 151 10.30 9.43 13.25
CA VAL A 151 9.36 10.43 12.72
C VAL A 151 7.93 9.87 12.68
N PRO A 152 6.90 10.60 13.15
CA PRO A 152 5.53 10.12 13.09
C PRO A 152 5.03 10.01 11.64
N LEU A 153 4.57 8.83 11.25
CA LEU A 153 4.14 8.55 9.88
C LEU A 153 2.93 9.41 9.47
N CYS A 154 2.02 9.68 10.39
CA CYS A 154 0.86 10.56 10.16
C CYS A 154 1.25 12.00 9.82
N MET A 155 2.44 12.46 10.21
CA MET A 155 2.96 13.77 9.80
C MET A 155 3.63 13.72 8.42
N ILE A 156 4.18 12.58 8.02
CA ILE A 156 4.87 12.43 6.74
C ILE A 156 3.87 12.21 5.60
N MET A 157 2.96 11.24 5.76
CA MET A 157 2.05 10.77 4.70
C MET A 157 1.28 11.87 3.95
N PRO A 158 0.61 12.83 4.61
CA PRO A 158 -0.21 13.82 3.89
C PRO A 158 0.64 14.85 3.13
N ARG A 159 1.96 14.83 3.30
CA ARG A 159 2.91 15.72 2.65
C ARG A 159 3.71 15.02 1.57
N ILE A 160 3.46 13.74 1.31
CA ILE A 160 4.16 13.02 0.25
C ILE A 160 3.36 13.12 -1.05
N GLU A 161 4.09 13.35 -2.13
CA GLU A 161 3.66 13.05 -3.48
C GLU A 161 4.69 12.10 -4.08
N ALA A 162 4.29 10.87 -4.40
CA ALA A 162 5.20 9.87 -4.93
C ALA A 162 4.58 9.03 -6.04
N ARG A 163 5.43 8.55 -6.95
CA ARG A 163 4.98 7.64 -8.00
C ARG A 163 4.51 6.32 -7.43
N ARG A 164 5.25 5.77 -6.45
CA ARG A 164 4.94 4.46 -5.88
C ARG A 164 5.06 4.43 -4.36
N LEU A 165 4.08 3.82 -3.71
CA LEU A 165 4.13 3.34 -2.33
C LEU A 165 4.15 1.81 -2.32
N THR A 166 5.08 1.20 -1.60
CA THR A 166 5.08 -0.26 -1.40
C THR A 166 5.17 -0.63 0.07
N ILE A 167 4.24 -1.45 0.55
CA ILE A 167 4.22 -1.98 1.91
C ILE A 167 4.74 -3.42 1.88
N TYR A 168 5.79 -3.72 2.64
CA TYR A 168 6.44 -5.03 2.63
C TYR A 168 6.28 -5.75 3.98
N ASN A 169 6.16 -7.08 3.92
CA ASN A 169 6.35 -8.02 5.04
C ASN A 169 5.59 -7.67 6.33
N CYS A 170 4.45 -6.99 6.22
CA CYS A 170 3.63 -6.63 7.37
C CYS A 170 2.72 -7.80 7.76
N LYS A 171 2.73 -8.18 9.04
CA LYS A 171 1.71 -9.08 9.61
C LYS A 171 0.37 -8.36 9.74
N ARG A 172 -0.72 -9.13 9.86
CA ARG A 172 -2.13 -8.68 9.86
C ARG A 172 -2.37 -7.37 10.61
N LEU A 173 -2.13 -7.34 11.93
CA LEU A 173 -2.42 -6.16 12.76
C LEU A 173 -1.58 -4.93 12.39
N ARG A 174 -0.33 -5.13 11.95
CA ARG A 174 0.54 -4.01 11.52
C ARG A 174 0.08 -3.43 10.19
N LEU A 175 -0.34 -4.28 9.25
CA LEU A 175 -0.89 -3.83 7.98
C LEU A 175 -2.20 -3.06 8.20
N LEU A 176 -3.10 -3.55 9.05
CA LEU A 176 -4.33 -2.85 9.42
C LEU A 176 -4.03 -1.47 10.03
N ASN A 177 -3.04 -1.38 10.92
CA ASN A 177 -2.63 -0.10 11.50
C ASN A 177 -2.07 0.87 10.44
N LEU A 178 -1.21 0.39 9.54
CA LEU A 178 -0.69 1.19 8.43
C LEU A 178 -1.81 1.66 7.49
N MET A 179 -2.75 0.78 7.15
CA MET A 179 -3.91 1.10 6.32
C MET A 179 -4.72 2.24 6.94
N ASN A 180 -5.00 2.18 8.25
CA ASN A 180 -5.73 3.23 8.95
C ASN A 180 -5.02 4.59 8.88
N ILE A 181 -3.70 4.61 9.12
CA ILE A 181 -2.89 5.84 9.04
C ILE A 181 -2.88 6.38 7.61
N ILE A 182 -2.71 5.53 6.60
CA ILE A 182 -2.70 5.94 5.20
C ILE A 182 -4.07 6.49 4.80
N ASP A 183 -5.16 5.80 5.16
CA ASP A 183 -6.53 6.24 4.86
C ASP A 183 -6.89 7.56 5.53
N SER A 184 -6.42 7.77 6.77
CA SER A 184 -6.68 8.99 7.54
C SER A 184 -5.82 10.18 7.10
N TYR A 185 -4.58 9.93 6.67
CA TYR A 185 -3.58 10.94 6.34
C TYR A 185 -3.04 10.76 4.92
N PHE A 186 -3.95 10.66 3.94
CA PHE A 186 -3.65 10.19 2.60
C PHE A 186 -2.69 11.10 1.82
N GLY A 187 -1.53 10.58 1.41
CA GLY A 187 -0.62 11.20 0.46
C GLY A 187 -1.07 11.03 -1.00
N ILE A 188 -0.37 11.63 -1.96
CA ILE A 188 -0.62 11.35 -3.38
C ILE A 188 0.32 10.23 -3.84
N PHE A 189 -0.27 9.10 -4.22
CA PHE A 189 0.43 7.94 -4.74
C PHE A 189 -0.18 7.51 -6.08
N HIS A 190 0.62 7.43 -7.14
CA HIS A 190 0.12 6.94 -8.45
C HIS A 190 -0.04 5.41 -8.47
N GLU A 191 0.82 4.70 -7.75
CA GLU A 191 0.79 3.24 -7.63
C GLU A 191 0.97 2.84 -6.16
N ILE A 192 0.08 1.98 -5.66
CA ILE A 192 0.25 1.33 -4.36
C ILE A 192 0.46 -0.18 -4.59
N SER A 193 1.38 -0.77 -3.85
CA SER A 193 1.63 -2.21 -3.87
C SER A 193 1.71 -2.75 -2.44
N ILE A 194 1.02 -3.85 -2.17
CA ILE A 194 1.08 -4.57 -0.91
C ILE A 194 1.80 -5.89 -1.17
N ARG A 195 2.93 -6.10 -0.50
CA ARG A 195 3.81 -7.26 -0.66
C ARG A 195 4.07 -7.93 0.68
N CYS A 196 3.08 -8.66 1.16
CA CYS A 196 3.04 -9.26 2.49
C CYS A 196 2.68 -10.74 2.36
N PHE A 197 3.60 -11.55 1.81
CA PHE A 197 3.36 -12.95 1.41
C PHE A 197 2.75 -13.84 2.51
N GLU A 198 3.18 -13.66 3.76
CA GLU A 198 2.72 -14.41 4.95
C GLU A 198 1.44 -13.87 5.60
N MET A 199 0.89 -12.76 5.08
CA MET A 199 -0.21 -12.04 5.74
C MET A 199 -1.56 -12.54 5.24
N GLN A 200 -2.48 -12.80 6.16
CA GLN A 200 -3.88 -13.12 5.87
C GLN A 200 -4.80 -12.19 6.67
N PHE A 201 -5.82 -11.62 6.02
CA PHE A 201 -6.94 -11.01 6.75
C PHE A 201 -7.89 -12.08 7.27
N SER A 202 -8.47 -11.86 8.44
CA SER A 202 -9.53 -12.73 8.96
C SER A 202 -10.92 -12.13 8.68
N ASP A 203 -11.98 -12.91 8.85
CA ASP A 203 -13.36 -12.43 8.65
C ASP A 203 -13.71 -11.16 9.44
N THR A 204 -13.12 -10.97 10.63
CA THR A 204 -13.39 -9.76 11.43
C THR A 204 -12.83 -8.48 10.79
N ASP A 205 -11.92 -8.60 9.82
CA ASP A 205 -11.31 -7.45 9.12
C ASP A 205 -12.12 -7.01 7.90
N LYS A 206 -13.13 -7.79 7.48
CA LYS A 206 -13.86 -7.55 6.23
C LYS A 206 -14.40 -6.13 6.13
N SER A 207 -15.02 -5.62 7.20
CA SER A 207 -15.57 -4.26 7.24
C SER A 207 -14.48 -3.18 7.14
N ILE A 208 -13.30 -3.40 7.72
CA ILE A 208 -12.15 -2.48 7.65
C ILE A 208 -11.60 -2.44 6.23
N VAL A 209 -11.39 -3.62 5.63
CA VAL A 209 -10.92 -3.78 4.25
C VAL A 209 -11.90 -3.14 3.29
N GLU A 210 -13.19 -3.42 3.46
CA GLU A 210 -14.26 -2.86 2.63
C GLU A 210 -14.26 -1.34 2.70
N ASN A 211 -14.09 -0.72 3.87
CA ASN A 211 -14.13 0.72 4.02
C ASN A 211 -12.82 1.44 3.68
N SER A 212 -11.74 0.72 3.40
CA SER A 212 -10.44 1.31 3.13
C SER A 212 -10.42 2.11 1.82
N ARG A 213 -10.04 3.39 1.93
CA ARG A 213 -9.93 4.30 0.77
C ARG A 213 -8.73 3.91 -0.11
N MET A 214 -7.64 3.48 0.52
CA MET A 214 -6.40 3.03 -0.10
C MET A 214 -6.66 1.83 -1.00
N LEU A 215 -7.37 0.82 -0.48
CA LEU A 215 -7.67 -0.40 -1.23
C LEU A 215 -8.62 -0.13 -2.40
N ARG A 216 -9.69 0.65 -2.18
CA ARG A 216 -10.68 0.95 -3.24
C ARG A 216 -10.12 1.78 -4.40
N LYS A 217 -9.07 2.57 -4.18
CA LYS A 217 -8.63 3.59 -5.16
C LYS A 217 -7.21 3.43 -5.69
N GLY A 218 -6.32 2.65 -5.06
CA GLY A 218 -4.89 2.85 -5.29
C GLY A 218 -4.03 1.61 -5.50
N VAL A 219 -4.50 0.40 -5.16
CA VAL A 219 -3.60 -0.77 -5.18
C VAL A 219 -3.56 -1.42 -6.56
N ARG A 220 -2.35 -1.52 -7.11
CA ARG A 220 -2.03 -2.15 -8.40
C ARG A 220 -1.48 -3.56 -8.27
N PHE A 221 -0.96 -3.91 -7.09
CA PHE A 221 -0.35 -5.21 -6.86
C PHE A 221 -0.64 -5.67 -5.43
N PHE A 222 -1.13 -6.90 -5.30
CA PHE A 222 -1.35 -7.60 -4.04
C PHE A 222 -0.50 -8.87 -4.01
N GLU A 223 0.24 -9.06 -2.93
CA GLU A 223 0.86 -10.34 -2.59
C GLU A 223 0.56 -10.67 -1.12
N MET A 224 -0.20 -11.74 -0.89
CA MET A 224 -0.66 -12.16 0.43
C MET A 224 -1.28 -13.57 0.43
N VAL A 225 -1.50 -14.13 1.62
CA VAL A 225 -2.33 -15.32 1.80
C VAL A 225 -3.80 -14.97 1.54
N ALA A 226 -4.53 -15.87 0.89
CA ALA A 226 -5.95 -15.71 0.58
C ALA A 226 -6.77 -15.47 1.85
N PRO A 227 -7.40 -14.29 2.05
CA PRO A 227 -8.35 -14.14 3.14
C PRO A 227 -9.64 -14.92 2.83
N PRO A 228 -10.47 -15.27 3.83
CA PRO A 228 -11.71 -16.02 3.58
C PRO A 228 -12.65 -15.35 2.56
N PHE A 229 -12.68 -14.02 2.55
CA PHE A 229 -13.46 -13.16 1.65
C PHE A 229 -12.64 -12.66 0.44
N ALA A 230 -11.66 -13.43 -0.04
CA ALA A 230 -10.76 -13.04 -1.13
C ALA A 230 -11.52 -12.59 -2.39
N ILE A 231 -12.58 -13.32 -2.76
CA ILE A 231 -13.36 -13.03 -3.97
C ILE A 231 -14.09 -11.69 -3.86
N GLU A 232 -14.68 -11.36 -2.70
CA GLU A 232 -15.30 -10.06 -2.49
C GLU A 232 -14.28 -8.93 -2.50
N MET A 233 -13.10 -9.16 -1.91
CA MET A 233 -12.00 -8.18 -1.92
C MET A 233 -11.50 -7.93 -3.35
N MET A 234 -11.36 -8.98 -4.16
CA MET A 234 -11.03 -8.88 -5.58
C MET A 234 -12.05 -8.04 -6.36
N LYS A 235 -13.35 -8.33 -6.20
CA LYS A 235 -14.43 -7.58 -6.84
C LYS A 235 -14.39 -6.10 -6.48
N MET A 236 -14.16 -5.78 -5.20
CA MET A 236 -14.12 -4.40 -4.70
C MET A 236 -12.97 -3.58 -5.31
N THR A 237 -11.81 -4.20 -5.53
CA THR A 237 -10.57 -3.51 -5.92
C THR A 237 -10.34 -3.49 -7.43
N ASN A 238 -11.25 -4.07 -8.22
CA ASN A 238 -11.03 -4.36 -9.64
C ASN A 238 -10.92 -3.12 -10.54
N LYS A 239 -11.28 -1.91 -10.08
CA LYS A 239 -11.28 -0.69 -10.91
C LYS A 239 -9.94 -0.36 -11.57
N LEU A 240 -8.83 -0.80 -10.98
CA LEU A 240 -7.48 -0.57 -11.50
C LEU A 240 -6.83 -1.82 -12.09
N ASN A 241 -7.58 -2.90 -12.30
CA ASN A 241 -7.08 -4.19 -12.76
C ASN A 241 -5.82 -4.62 -11.98
N PRO A 242 -5.90 -4.73 -10.64
CA PRO A 242 -4.76 -5.12 -9.83
C PRO A 242 -4.22 -6.50 -10.25
N GLU A 243 -2.91 -6.65 -10.18
CA GLU A 243 -2.26 -7.94 -10.26
C GLU A 243 -2.24 -8.60 -8.89
N TRP A 244 -2.73 -9.84 -8.84
CA TRP A 244 -2.83 -10.62 -7.61
C TRP A 244 -1.82 -11.76 -7.60
N GLN A 245 -1.09 -11.88 -6.50
CA GLN A 245 -0.27 -13.03 -6.17
C GLN A 245 -0.76 -13.59 -4.83
N ILE A 246 -1.47 -14.71 -4.87
CA ILE A 246 -2.15 -15.27 -3.69
C ILE A 246 -1.55 -16.62 -3.30
N TYR A 247 -1.42 -16.85 -2.00
CA TYR A 247 -1.02 -18.12 -1.40
C TYR A 247 -2.20 -18.76 -0.66
N HIS A 248 -2.21 -20.09 -0.59
CA HIS A 248 -3.22 -20.92 0.07
C HIS A 248 -4.68 -20.62 -0.36
N PHE A 249 -4.92 -20.47 -1.66
CA PHE A 249 -6.27 -20.24 -2.19
C PHE A 249 -7.10 -21.53 -2.09
N GLN A 250 -8.30 -21.45 -1.51
CA GLN A 250 -9.12 -22.63 -1.19
C GLN A 250 -10.09 -22.99 -2.31
N SER A 251 -10.56 -24.24 -2.33
CA SER A 251 -11.43 -24.77 -3.39
C SER A 251 -12.73 -23.98 -3.56
N GLU A 252 -13.36 -23.57 -2.45
CA GLU A 252 -14.58 -22.77 -2.45
C GLU A 252 -14.36 -21.37 -3.05
N GLN A 253 -13.13 -20.86 -2.96
CA GLN A 253 -12.76 -19.57 -3.55
C GLN A 253 -12.47 -19.73 -5.03
N PHE A 254 -11.86 -20.84 -5.44
CA PHE A 254 -11.65 -21.15 -6.85
C PHE A 254 -12.96 -21.25 -7.62
N SER A 255 -13.98 -21.93 -7.10
CA SER A 255 -15.27 -22.03 -7.82
C SER A 255 -15.93 -20.66 -8.04
N LEU A 256 -15.66 -19.70 -7.16
CA LEU A 256 -16.16 -18.33 -7.25
C LEU A 256 -15.24 -17.38 -8.05
N LEU A 257 -13.99 -17.77 -8.32
CA LEU A 257 -13.00 -16.96 -9.04
C LEU A 257 -13.48 -16.51 -10.43
N PRO A 258 -14.14 -17.35 -11.25
CA PRO A 258 -14.73 -16.94 -12.52
C PRO A 258 -15.72 -15.78 -12.44
N TYR A 259 -16.24 -15.46 -11.25
CA TYR A 259 -17.17 -14.34 -11.04
C TYR A 259 -16.49 -13.12 -10.41
N SER A 260 -15.18 -13.17 -10.15
CA SER A 260 -14.44 -12.09 -9.46
C SER A 260 -14.17 -10.86 -10.33
N GLY A 261 -14.12 -11.04 -11.66
CA GLY A 261 -13.71 -10.01 -12.61
C GLY A 261 -12.20 -9.75 -12.67
N VAL A 262 -11.38 -10.52 -11.96
CA VAL A 262 -9.92 -10.33 -11.93
C VAL A 262 -9.30 -10.70 -13.26
N LEU A 263 -8.52 -9.77 -13.82
CA LEU A 263 -7.82 -9.99 -15.08
C LEU A 263 -6.47 -10.72 -14.90
N LYS A 264 -5.75 -10.43 -13.81
CA LYS A 264 -4.39 -10.94 -13.55
C LYS A 264 -4.30 -11.59 -12.18
N LEU A 265 -4.04 -12.89 -12.16
CA LEU A 265 -3.93 -13.69 -10.94
C LEU A 265 -2.83 -14.72 -11.07
N SER A 266 -2.02 -14.84 -10.03
CA SER A 266 -1.09 -15.93 -9.79
C SER A 266 -1.43 -16.57 -8.45
N VAL A 267 -1.91 -17.81 -8.46
CA VAL A 267 -2.05 -18.62 -7.24
C VAL A 267 -0.79 -19.46 -7.09
N ARG A 268 -0.09 -19.33 -5.97
CA ARG A 268 1.19 -20.02 -5.73
C ARG A 268 1.05 -21.34 -5.00
N GLU A 269 0.01 -21.48 -4.19
CA GLU A 269 -0.33 -22.66 -3.40
C GLU A 269 -1.85 -22.68 -3.17
N GLY A 270 -2.47 -23.85 -3.13
CA GLY A 270 -3.90 -23.95 -2.89
C GLY A 270 -4.49 -25.35 -3.11
N SER A 271 -5.81 -25.42 -3.01
CA SER A 271 -6.61 -26.61 -3.27
C SER A 271 -7.74 -26.26 -4.22
N LEU A 272 -8.04 -27.13 -5.18
CA LEU A 272 -8.98 -26.87 -6.28
C LEU A 272 -9.79 -28.12 -6.60
N SER A 273 -11.10 -28.02 -6.67
CA SER A 273 -11.93 -28.90 -7.51
C SER A 273 -11.86 -28.40 -8.95
N ILE A 274 -11.17 -29.14 -9.82
CA ILE A 274 -11.07 -28.79 -11.24
C ILE A 274 -12.45 -28.85 -11.89
N HIS A 275 -13.25 -29.85 -11.53
CA HIS A 275 -14.61 -30.02 -12.05
C HIS A 275 -15.49 -28.80 -11.73
N GLU A 276 -15.54 -28.38 -10.46
CA GLU A 276 -16.35 -27.23 -10.05
C GLU A 276 -15.84 -25.94 -10.70
N PHE A 277 -14.52 -25.73 -10.72
CA PHE A 277 -13.92 -24.55 -11.32
C PHE A 277 -14.18 -24.45 -12.82
N ILE A 278 -14.00 -25.53 -13.59
CA ILE A 278 -14.25 -25.52 -15.04
C ILE A 278 -15.73 -25.30 -15.32
N THR A 279 -16.61 -25.92 -14.55
CA THR A 279 -18.06 -25.70 -14.66
C THR A 279 -18.39 -24.22 -14.48
N CYS A 280 -17.91 -23.60 -13.40
CA CYS A 280 -18.11 -22.17 -13.14
C CYS A 280 -17.45 -21.28 -14.21
N LEU A 281 -16.28 -21.66 -14.72
CA LEU A 281 -15.55 -20.93 -15.75
C LEU A 281 -16.31 -20.91 -17.08
N LEU A 282 -16.85 -22.06 -17.49
CA LEU A 282 -17.67 -22.18 -18.69
C LEU A 282 -18.98 -21.41 -18.57
N LEU A 283 -19.60 -21.44 -17.38
CA LEU A 283 -20.85 -20.71 -17.12
C LEU A 283 -20.67 -19.20 -17.08
N SER A 284 -19.59 -18.70 -16.48
CA SER A 284 -19.38 -17.26 -16.33
C SER A 284 -18.69 -16.61 -17.53
N ASN A 285 -17.86 -17.39 -18.26
CA ASN A 285 -17.05 -16.95 -19.39
C ASN A 285 -16.34 -15.60 -19.16
N PRO A 286 -15.44 -15.52 -18.15
CA PRO A 286 -14.89 -14.25 -17.71
C PRO A 286 -13.82 -13.71 -18.66
N ILE A 287 -13.63 -12.40 -18.64
CA ILE A 287 -12.49 -11.76 -19.31
C ILE A 287 -11.25 -12.02 -18.46
N ILE A 288 -10.26 -12.71 -19.04
CA ILE A 288 -9.00 -13.06 -18.38
C ILE A 288 -7.85 -12.52 -19.23
N GLU A 289 -6.93 -11.76 -18.62
CA GLU A 289 -5.65 -11.45 -19.26
C GLU A 289 -4.62 -12.55 -18.97
N THR A 290 -4.43 -12.92 -17.71
CA THR A 290 -3.46 -13.93 -17.31
C THR A 290 -3.81 -14.52 -15.95
N TRP A 291 -4.21 -15.80 -15.93
CA TRP A 291 -4.31 -16.59 -14.71
C TRP A 291 -3.26 -17.70 -14.72
N LYS A 292 -2.53 -17.84 -13.61
CA LYS A 292 -1.48 -18.84 -13.43
C LYS A 292 -1.67 -19.52 -12.10
N PHE A 293 -1.71 -20.85 -12.10
CA PHE A 293 -1.92 -21.65 -10.91
C PHE A 293 -0.71 -22.58 -10.74
N TYR A 294 0.00 -22.44 -9.64
CA TYR A 294 1.20 -23.19 -9.29
C TYR A 294 0.94 -23.98 -8.02
N ASN A 295 1.49 -25.19 -7.91
CA ASN A 295 1.38 -26.05 -6.72
C ASN A 295 -0.05 -26.14 -6.15
N VAL A 296 -1.06 -26.23 -7.02
CA VAL A 296 -2.46 -26.35 -6.61
C VAL A 296 -2.84 -27.83 -6.59
N LYS A 297 -3.27 -28.31 -5.43
CA LYS A 297 -3.70 -29.70 -5.27
C LYS A 297 -5.11 -29.88 -5.84
N ASN A 298 -5.26 -30.82 -6.77
CA ASN A 298 -6.59 -31.28 -7.20
C ASN A 298 -7.26 -32.05 -6.05
N MET A 299 -8.49 -31.66 -5.73
CA MET A 299 -9.34 -32.31 -4.72
C MET A 299 -10.31 -33.32 -5.33
N ASP A 300 -10.46 -33.33 -6.66
CA ASP A 300 -11.31 -34.31 -7.34
C ASP A 300 -10.60 -35.67 -7.46
N ASP A 301 -11.37 -36.75 -7.32
CA ASP A 301 -10.91 -38.11 -7.64
C ASP A 301 -10.75 -38.30 -9.16
N LEU A 302 -10.13 -39.42 -9.58
CA LEU A 302 -9.91 -39.81 -10.98
C LEU A 302 -11.18 -39.67 -11.87
N TRP A 303 -12.36 -39.83 -11.29
CA TRP A 303 -13.65 -39.67 -11.98
C TRP A 303 -13.94 -38.25 -12.45
N GLY A 304 -13.50 -37.22 -11.73
CA GLY A 304 -13.70 -35.83 -12.13
C GLY A 304 -13.04 -35.49 -13.46
N HIS A 305 -11.96 -36.19 -13.83
CA HIS A 305 -11.22 -35.97 -15.07
C HIS A 305 -12.00 -36.39 -16.32
N HIS A 306 -12.67 -37.55 -16.31
CA HIS A 306 -13.47 -38.00 -17.45
C HIS A 306 -14.66 -37.06 -17.70
N THR A 307 -15.28 -36.56 -16.64
CA THR A 307 -16.38 -35.58 -16.73
C THR A 307 -15.92 -34.25 -17.32
N ILE A 308 -14.70 -33.82 -17.03
CA ILE A 308 -14.12 -32.60 -17.62
C ILE A 308 -13.87 -32.76 -19.11
N GLU A 309 -13.34 -33.89 -19.57
CA GLU A 309 -13.15 -34.14 -21.01
C GLU A 309 -14.49 -34.11 -21.77
N GLU A 310 -15.53 -34.73 -21.21
CA GLU A 310 -16.89 -34.67 -21.76
C GLU A 310 -17.43 -33.24 -21.79
N LEU A 311 -17.30 -32.48 -20.69
CA LEU A 311 -17.73 -31.07 -20.61
C LEU A 311 -17.02 -30.19 -21.64
N LEU A 312 -15.73 -30.40 -21.84
CA LEU A 312 -14.90 -29.60 -22.74
C LEU A 312 -15.00 -30.01 -24.20
N SER A 313 -15.48 -31.22 -24.50
CA SER A 313 -15.69 -31.72 -25.87
C SER A 313 -16.59 -30.80 -26.72
N ASN A 314 -17.53 -30.09 -26.06
CA ASN A 314 -18.45 -29.14 -26.68
C ASN A 314 -17.98 -27.68 -26.59
N SER A 315 -16.79 -27.43 -26.02
CA SER A 315 -16.24 -26.09 -25.81
C SER A 315 -15.14 -25.77 -26.84
N ARG A 316 -14.82 -24.47 -27.01
CA ARG A 316 -13.65 -24.04 -27.79
C ARG A 316 -12.33 -24.15 -27.02
N LEU A 317 -12.36 -24.65 -25.78
CA LEU A 317 -11.20 -24.72 -24.92
C LEU A 317 -10.38 -25.97 -25.26
N LYS A 318 -9.08 -25.78 -25.46
CA LYS A 318 -8.14 -26.89 -25.60
C LYS A 318 -7.62 -27.25 -24.22
N TRP A 319 -7.92 -28.46 -23.77
CA TRP A 319 -7.39 -29.03 -22.54
C TRP A 319 -6.36 -30.10 -22.87
N THR A 320 -5.24 -30.08 -22.17
CA THR A 320 -4.21 -31.12 -22.27
C THR A 320 -3.70 -31.40 -20.88
N MET A 321 -3.96 -32.60 -20.37
CA MET A 321 -3.34 -33.11 -19.16
C MET A 321 -1.99 -33.72 -19.55
N LYS A 322 -0.89 -33.17 -19.03
CA LYS A 322 0.36 -33.94 -18.98
C LYS A 322 0.27 -34.81 -17.73
N ASN A 323 0.37 -36.13 -17.90
CA ASN A 323 0.52 -37.04 -16.78
C ASN A 323 1.79 -36.67 -16.02
N VAL A 324 1.63 -35.94 -14.92
CA VAL A 324 2.70 -35.70 -13.97
C VAL A 324 2.82 -36.96 -13.13
N SER A 325 3.88 -37.73 -13.37
CA SER A 325 4.26 -38.84 -12.52
C SER A 325 4.63 -38.31 -11.14
N LEU A 326 3.68 -38.35 -10.19
CA LEU A 326 3.75 -38.32 -8.71
C LEU A 326 4.76 -37.42 -7.95
N HIS A 327 5.70 -36.70 -8.57
CA HIS A 327 6.78 -36.02 -7.86
C HIS A 327 7.03 -34.56 -8.19
N GLU A 328 6.56 -33.98 -9.31
CA GLU A 328 6.80 -32.56 -9.58
C GLU A 328 5.68 -31.96 -10.44
N ILE A 329 4.81 -31.13 -9.85
CA ILE A 329 3.81 -30.34 -10.59
C ILE A 329 4.36 -28.93 -10.78
N GLU A 330 4.64 -28.53 -12.03
CA GLU A 330 4.84 -27.12 -12.43
C GLU A 330 3.54 -26.49 -12.95
#